data_AF-A0A5J6SPS1-F1
#
_entry.id   AF-A0A5J6SPS1-F1
#
_cell.length_a   1.000
_cell.length_b   1.000
_cell.length_c   1.000
_cell.angle_alpha   90.00
_cell.angle_beta   90.00
_cell.angle_gamma   90.00
#
_symmetry.space_group_name_H-M   'P 1'
#
loop_
_entity.id
_entity.type
_entity.pdbx_description
1 polymer ?
#
loop_
_entity_poly.entity_id
_entity_poly.type
_entity_poly.pdbx_seq_one_letter_code
_entity_poly.pdbx_strand_id
1 'polypeptide(L)'
;MKKYILLMLFCLTLILSACSHGEEDTREYSGIIGDGKTLGYEYTVKKEQNKFSWKVGYIGNISIIEESAANQEDLVNFMNAVNDSKLALVKLIVSVSYFLIVIITTLILYKKNRKVLKDGGIIITILAGIAIYIAFKESLNLISSLQDAKYYYLILVK
;
A
#
# COMPACT_ATOMS: atom_id res chain seq x y z
N MET A 1 30.04 -1.68 17.46
CA MET A 1 28.88 -1.95 18.35
C MET A 1 28.15 -0.67 18.77
N LYS A 2 28.80 0.36 19.35
CA LYS A 2 28.15 1.61 19.81
C LYS A 2 27.25 2.32 18.77
N LYS A 3 27.65 2.38 17.50
CA LYS A 3 26.87 3.05 16.43
C LYS A 3 25.55 2.32 16.09
N TYR A 4 25.54 0.99 16.17
CA TYR A 4 24.34 0.18 15.89
C TYR A 4 23.36 0.21 17.08
N ILE A 5 23.87 0.30 18.31
CA ILE A 5 23.05 0.47 19.52
C ILE A 5 22.34 1.82 19.51
N LEU A 6 23.04 2.89 19.09
CA LEU A 6 22.44 4.23 18.95
C LEU A 6 21.34 4.26 17.88
N LEU A 7 21.56 3.60 16.74
CA LEU A 7 20.57 3.46 15.68
C LEU A 7 19.35 2.66 16.14
N MET A 8 19.55 1.57 16.89
CA MET A 8 18.47 0.74 17.43
C MET A 8 17.63 1.50 18.48
N LEU A 9 18.27 2.27 19.36
CA LEU A 9 17.59 3.13 20.34
C LEU A 9 16.76 4.22 19.65
N PHE A 10 17.27 4.81 18.57
CA PHE A 10 16.56 5.82 17.79
C PHE A 10 15.32 5.23 17.10
N CYS A 11 15.43 4.02 16.55
CA CYS A 11 14.27 3.31 15.98
C CYS A 11 13.22 2.98 17.05
N LEU A 12 13.64 2.60 18.26
CA LEU A 12 12.71 2.26 19.35
C LEU A 12 11.90 3.48 19.82
N THR A 13 12.52 4.66 19.89
CA THR A 13 11.83 5.91 20.26
C THR A 13 10.82 6.36 19.21
N LEU A 14 11.10 6.11 17.93
CA LEU A 14 10.16 6.40 16.83
C LEU A 14 8.94 5.47 16.86
N ILE A 15 9.12 4.19 17.21
CA ILE A 15 8.03 3.22 17.35
C ILE A 15 7.14 3.57 18.56
N LEU A 16 7.74 3.99 19.68
CA LEU A 16 7.00 4.35 20.89
C LEU A 16 6.20 5.66 20.75
N SER A 17 6.71 6.64 19.99
CA SER A 17 5.99 7.89 19.74
C SER A 17 4.72 7.73 18.90
N ALA A 18 4.61 6.63 18.13
CA ALA A 18 3.45 6.35 17.29
C ALA A 18 2.26 5.71 18.06
N CYS A 19 2.45 5.33 19.32
CA CYS A 19 1.43 4.66 20.16
C CYS A 19 0.77 5.60 21.19
N SER A 20 0.69 6.90 20.90
CA SER A 20 -0.14 7.81 21.67
C SER A 20 -1.62 7.50 21.37
N HIS A 21 -2.30 6.78 22.26
CA HIS A 21 -3.74 6.58 22.20
C HIS A 21 -4.45 7.93 22.13
N GLY A 22 -5.14 8.20 21.01
CA GLY A 22 -6.04 9.33 20.87
C GLY A 22 -7.32 9.05 21.65
N GLU A 23 -7.80 10.05 22.38
CA GLU A 23 -9.09 10.01 23.07
C GLU A 23 -10.22 9.74 22.05
N GLU A 24 -11.10 8.79 22.35
CA GLU A 24 -12.26 8.47 21.52
C GLU A 24 -13.31 9.58 21.68
N ASP A 25 -13.38 10.48 20.69
CA ASP A 25 -14.43 11.49 20.60
C ASP A 25 -15.80 10.81 20.42
N THR A 26 -16.64 10.93 21.46
CA THR A 26 -18.02 10.40 21.53
C THR A 26 -19.06 11.29 20.82
N ARG A 27 -18.62 12.22 19.95
CA ARG A 27 -19.53 13.09 19.18
C ARG A 27 -19.91 12.42 17.86
N GLU A 28 -21.18 12.56 17.48
CA GLU A 28 -21.70 12.08 16.21
C GLU A 28 -20.97 12.80 15.04
N TYR A 29 -19.97 12.13 14.48
CA TYR A 29 -19.11 12.69 13.43
C TYR A 29 -19.87 12.77 12.11
N SER A 30 -19.90 13.97 11.52
CA SER A 30 -20.36 14.24 10.17
C SER A 30 -19.19 14.75 9.33
N GLY A 31 -18.84 14.06 8.26
CA GLY A 31 -17.64 14.34 7.48
C GLY A 31 -17.16 13.16 6.65
N ILE A 32 -15.96 13.29 6.09
CA ILE A 32 -15.30 12.22 5.32
C ILE A 32 -14.70 11.23 6.33
N ILE A 33 -15.16 9.98 6.29
CA ILE A 33 -14.68 8.92 7.18
C ILE A 33 -13.69 7.95 6.51
N GLY A 34 -13.53 8.06 5.19
CA GLY A 34 -12.53 7.29 4.46
C GLY A 34 -12.40 7.75 3.03
N ASP A 35 -11.18 7.70 2.51
CA ASP A 35 -10.89 7.97 1.12
C ASP A 35 -9.73 7.11 0.64
N GLY A 36 -9.72 6.82 -0.66
CA GLY A 36 -8.68 6.03 -1.28
C GLY A 36 -8.58 6.34 -2.77
N LYS A 37 -7.36 6.28 -3.30
CA LYS A 37 -7.07 6.52 -4.71
C LYS A 37 -5.88 5.72 -5.17
N THR A 38 -6.08 4.90 -6.21
CA THR A 38 -5.04 4.06 -6.80
C THR A 38 -5.31 3.84 -8.28
N LEU A 39 -4.31 4.12 -9.12
CA LEU A 39 -4.29 3.76 -10.56
C LEU A 39 -5.59 4.09 -11.32
N GLY A 40 -6.17 5.25 -11.03
CA GLY A 40 -7.37 5.77 -11.70
C GLY A 40 -8.67 5.48 -10.97
N TYR A 41 -8.72 4.51 -10.04
CA TYR A 41 -9.86 4.31 -9.16
C TYR A 41 -9.77 5.20 -7.92
N GLU A 42 -10.92 5.73 -7.50
CA GLU A 42 -11.03 6.52 -6.28
C GLU A 42 -12.35 6.26 -5.56
N TYR A 43 -12.32 6.34 -4.23
CA TYR A 43 -13.52 6.40 -3.42
C TYR A 43 -13.42 7.49 -2.33
N THR A 44 -14.57 7.97 -1.86
CA THR A 44 -14.69 8.78 -0.66
C THR A 44 -15.99 8.42 0.04
N VAL A 45 -15.92 8.10 1.32
CA VAL A 45 -17.06 7.79 2.18
C VAL A 45 -17.34 9.00 3.04
N LYS A 46 -18.57 9.50 2.94
CA LYS A 46 -19.07 10.59 3.78
C LYS A 46 -20.17 10.07 4.68
N LYS A 47 -20.06 10.38 5.96
CA LYS A 47 -21.13 10.17 6.94
C LYS A 47 -21.79 11.52 7.18
N GLU A 48 -23.10 11.58 7.01
CA GLU A 48 -23.93 12.72 7.39
C GLU A 48 -25.06 12.22 8.30
N GLN A 49 -24.98 12.57 9.58
CA GLN A 49 -25.86 12.02 10.63
C GLN A 49 -25.78 10.47 10.63
N ASN A 50 -26.88 9.79 10.30
CA ASN A 50 -26.99 8.33 10.22
C ASN A 50 -27.01 7.79 8.78
N LYS A 51 -26.61 8.59 7.80
CA LYS A 51 -26.54 8.19 6.39
C LYS A 51 -25.10 8.18 5.89
N PHE A 52 -24.80 7.20 5.04
CA PHE A 52 -23.52 7.12 4.34
C PHE A 52 -23.74 7.41 2.85
N SER A 53 -22.88 8.25 2.29
CA SER A 53 -22.81 8.50 0.86
C SER A 53 -21.40 8.26 0.36
N TRP A 54 -21.32 7.68 -0.82
CA TRP A 54 -20.09 7.23 -1.44
C TRP A 54 -19.87 7.98 -2.73
N LYS A 55 -18.72 8.62 -2.84
CA LYS A 55 -18.18 9.04 -4.12
C LYS A 55 -17.35 7.86 -4.65
N VAL A 56 -17.70 7.31 -5.80
CA VAL A 56 -16.99 6.22 -6.47
C VAL A 56 -16.54 6.71 -7.84
N GLY A 57 -15.27 6.48 -8.20
CA GLY A 57 -14.74 7.04 -9.45
C GLY A 57 -13.72 6.17 -10.17
N TYR A 58 -13.65 6.37 -11.50
CA TYR A 58 -12.66 5.79 -12.40
C TYR A 58 -12.26 6.80 -13.48
N ILE A 59 -10.98 7.18 -13.54
CA ILE A 59 -10.39 8.11 -14.52
C ILE A 59 -11.25 9.36 -14.70
N GLY A 60 -11.57 10.03 -13.59
CA GLY A 60 -12.34 11.28 -13.58
C GLY A 60 -13.86 11.12 -13.72
N ASN A 61 -14.36 9.95 -14.12
CA ASN A 61 -15.80 9.65 -14.07
C ASN A 61 -16.19 9.33 -12.64
N ILE A 62 -17.11 10.11 -12.08
CA ILE A 62 -17.51 10.05 -10.68
C ILE A 62 -19.01 9.80 -10.58
N SER A 63 -19.38 8.88 -9.70
CA SER A 63 -20.75 8.59 -9.30
C SER A 63 -20.90 8.83 -7.81
N ILE A 64 -22.01 9.42 -7.40
CA ILE A 64 -22.38 9.61 -5.99
C ILE A 64 -23.52 8.64 -5.69
N ILE A 65 -23.32 7.79 -4.69
CA ILE A 65 -24.21 6.68 -4.37
C ILE A 65 -24.60 6.80 -2.89
N GLU A 66 -25.89 6.77 -2.58
CA GLU A 66 -26.34 6.58 -1.20
C GLU A 66 -26.20 5.10 -0.82
N GLU A 67 -25.61 4.84 0.34
CA GLU A 67 -25.48 3.47 0.85
C GLU A 67 -26.85 2.92 1.26
N SER A 68 -27.10 1.69 0.87
CA SER A 68 -28.30 0.92 1.19
C SER A 68 -27.92 -0.54 1.43
N ALA A 69 -28.82 -1.31 2.04
CA ALA A 69 -28.60 -2.73 2.25
C ALA A 69 -28.33 -3.52 0.94
N ALA A 70 -28.77 -2.99 -0.21
CA ALA A 70 -28.60 -3.65 -1.51
C ALA A 70 -27.22 -3.45 -2.15
N ASN A 71 -26.49 -2.37 -1.81
CA ASN A 71 -25.21 -2.02 -2.44
C ASN A 71 -24.04 -1.89 -1.45
N GLN A 72 -24.30 -2.02 -0.15
CA GLN A 72 -23.29 -1.89 0.91
C GLN A 72 -22.11 -2.85 0.69
N GLU A 73 -22.38 -4.11 0.36
CA GLU A 73 -21.34 -5.12 0.14
C GLU A 73 -20.43 -4.74 -1.05
N ASP A 74 -21.02 -4.32 -2.17
CA ASP A 74 -20.27 -3.91 -3.36
C ASP A 74 -19.43 -2.65 -3.10
N LEU A 75 -19.94 -1.70 -2.32
CA LEU A 75 -19.21 -0.49 -1.91
C LEU A 75 -17.99 -0.83 -1.04
N VAL A 76 -18.17 -1.71 -0.06
CA VAL A 76 -17.09 -2.19 0.82
C VAL A 76 -16.05 -2.98 0.02
N ASN A 77 -16.49 -3.83 -0.90
CA ASN A 77 -15.58 -4.60 -1.74
C ASN A 77 -14.80 -3.71 -2.71
N PHE A 78 -15.44 -2.67 -3.28
CA PHE A 78 -14.75 -1.66 -4.08
C PHE A 78 -13.69 -0.92 -3.25
N MET A 79 -14.04 -0.47 -2.05
CA MET A 79 -13.09 0.15 -1.11
C MET A 79 -11.88 -0.74 -0.84
N ASN A 80 -12.14 -2.00 -0.49
CA ASN A 80 -11.08 -2.97 -0.18
C ASN A 80 -10.18 -3.18 -1.39
N ALA A 81 -10.74 -3.36 -2.58
CA ALA A 81 -9.97 -3.52 -3.82
C ALA A 81 -9.09 -2.30 -4.15
N VAL A 82 -9.59 -1.07 -3.94
CA VAL A 82 -8.80 0.16 -4.12
C VAL A 82 -7.67 0.26 -3.09
N ASN A 83 -7.91 -0.14 -1.84
CA ASN A 83 -6.90 -0.12 -0.78
C ASN A 83 -5.85 -1.22 -0.94
N ASP A 84 -6.29 -2.42 -1.31
CA ASP A 84 -5.40 -3.57 -1.54
C ASP A 84 -4.51 -3.31 -2.76
N SER A 85 -5.05 -2.73 -3.82
CA SER A 85 -4.23 -2.29 -4.97
C SER A 85 -3.25 -1.19 -4.56
N LYS A 86 -3.63 -0.25 -3.68
CA LYS A 86 -2.70 0.77 -3.16
C LYS A 86 -1.53 0.13 -2.42
N LEU A 87 -1.85 -0.82 -1.55
CA LEU A 87 -0.89 -1.50 -0.69
C LEU A 87 0.04 -2.40 -1.50
N ALA A 88 -0.49 -3.16 -2.46
CA ALA A 88 0.27 -3.96 -3.41
C ALA A 88 1.22 -3.07 -4.24
N LEU A 89 0.74 -1.93 -4.74
CA LEU A 89 1.55 -0.97 -5.48
C LEU A 89 2.71 -0.42 -4.64
N VAL A 90 2.45 -0.01 -3.40
CA VAL A 90 3.51 0.48 -2.48
C VAL A 90 4.56 -0.61 -2.24
N LYS A 91 4.14 -1.84 -1.92
CA LYS A 91 5.07 -2.94 -1.71
C LYS A 91 5.87 -3.28 -2.96
N LEU A 92 5.24 -3.24 -4.14
CA LEU A 92 5.92 -3.44 -5.42
C LEU A 92 7.00 -2.38 -5.65
N ILE A 93 6.67 -1.09 -5.45
CA ILE A 93 7.63 0.01 -5.58
C ILE A 93 8.80 -0.18 -4.62
N VAL A 94 8.53 -0.51 -3.35
CA VAL A 94 9.59 -0.75 -2.35
C VAL A 94 10.49 -1.92 -2.77
N SER A 95 9.89 -3.03 -3.21
CA SER A 95 10.64 -4.23 -3.60
C SER A 95 11.52 -4.00 -4.83
N VAL A 96 10.98 -3.35 -5.86
CA VAL A 96 11.73 -2.99 -7.07
C VAL A 96 12.84 -1.98 -6.75
N SER A 97 12.56 -0.98 -5.91
CA SER A 97 13.57 0.00 -5.49
C SER A 97 14.71 -0.67 -4.72
N TYR A 98 14.38 -1.58 -3.80
CA TYR A 98 15.37 -2.36 -3.07
C TYR A 98 16.22 -3.22 -4.02
N PHE A 99 15.58 -3.89 -4.99
CA PHE A 99 16.29 -4.67 -6.00
C PHE A 99 17.26 -3.82 -6.83
N LEU A 100 16.87 -2.61 -7.23
CA LEU A 100 17.76 -1.67 -7.92
C LEU A 100 18.97 -1.27 -7.06
N ILE A 101 18.78 -1.05 -5.76
CA ILE A 101 19.89 -0.79 -4.82
C ILE A 101 20.84 -1.98 -4.78
N VAL A 102 20.32 -3.21 -4.72
CA VAL A 102 21.14 -4.43 -4.76
C VAL A 102 21.95 -4.51 -6.06
N ILE A 103 21.34 -4.21 -7.21
CA ILE A 103 22.05 -4.18 -8.50
C ILE A 103 23.18 -3.14 -8.48
N ILE A 104 22.87 -1.89 -8.10
CA ILE A 104 23.84 -0.78 -8.11
C ILE A 104 25.01 -1.08 -7.18
N THR A 105 24.73 -1.55 -5.96
CA THR A 105 25.77 -1.90 -4.98
C THR A 105 26.64 -3.06 -5.48
N THR A 106 26.03 -4.07 -6.11
CA THR A 106 26.75 -5.20 -6.72
C THR A 106 27.66 -4.72 -7.85
N LEU A 107 27.20 -3.84 -8.74
CA LEU A 107 28.01 -3.27 -9.83
C LEU A 107 29.19 -2.45 -9.30
N ILE A 108 28.97 -1.64 -8.25
CA ILE A 108 30.04 -0.87 -7.59
C ILE A 108 31.09 -1.82 -6.99
N LEU A 109 30.65 -2.87 -6.28
CA LEU A 109 31.55 -3.87 -5.69
C LEU A 109 32.31 -4.66 -6.76
N TYR A 110 31.65 -5.02 -7.86
CA TYR A 110 32.29 -5.71 -8.99
C TYR A 110 33.43 -4.87 -9.58
N LYS A 111 33.21 -3.57 -9.78
CA LYS A 111 34.22 -2.65 -10.35
C LYS A 111 35.36 -2.34 -9.38
N LYS A 112 35.06 -2.14 -8.10
CA LYS A 112 36.03 -1.57 -7.14
C LYS A 112 36.67 -2.60 -6.20
N ASN A 113 35.96 -3.67 -5.84
CA ASN A 113 36.34 -4.60 -4.77
C ASN A 113 35.91 -6.05 -5.08
N ARG A 114 36.35 -6.59 -6.22
CA ARG A 114 35.97 -7.92 -6.73
C ARG A 114 36.17 -9.08 -5.73
N LYS A 115 37.13 -8.96 -4.80
CA LYS A 115 37.38 -9.97 -3.76
C LYS A 115 36.20 -10.12 -2.78
N VAL A 116 35.61 -9.00 -2.36
CA VAL A 116 34.42 -8.99 -1.48
C VAL A 116 33.22 -9.65 -2.14
N LEU A 117 33.08 -9.47 -3.46
CA LEU A 117 32.00 -10.08 -4.23
C LEU A 117 32.15 -11.60 -4.38
N LYS A 118 33.40 -12.10 -4.36
CA LYS A 118 33.71 -13.53 -4.36
C LYS A 118 33.27 -14.21 -3.07
N ASP A 119 33.44 -13.53 -1.94
CA ASP A 119 33.13 -14.07 -0.61
C ASP A 119 31.64 -13.84 -0.23
N GLY A 120 31.05 -12.73 -0.69
CA GLY A 120 29.67 -12.33 -0.35
C GLY A 120 28.62 -12.54 -1.44
N GLY A 121 28.99 -13.04 -2.62
CA GLY A 121 28.11 -13.11 -3.79
C GLY A 121 26.83 -13.92 -3.55
N ILE A 122 26.91 -15.00 -2.78
CA ILE A 122 25.74 -15.84 -2.45
C ILE A 122 24.69 -15.04 -1.67
N ILE A 123 25.11 -14.22 -0.70
CA ILE A 123 24.21 -13.40 0.11
C ILE A 123 23.50 -12.37 -0.77
N ILE A 124 24.24 -11.72 -1.67
CA ILE A 124 23.69 -10.76 -2.63
C ILE A 124 22.62 -11.42 -3.51
N THR A 125 22.90 -12.62 -4.03
CA THR A 125 21.95 -13.37 -4.85
C THR A 125 20.67 -13.73 -4.09
N ILE A 126 20.79 -14.13 -2.82
CA ILE A 126 19.62 -14.44 -1.99
C ILE A 126 18.77 -13.18 -1.75
N LEU A 127 19.40 -12.05 -1.39
CA LEU A 127 18.69 -10.78 -1.18
C LEU A 127 17.99 -10.30 -2.47
N ALA A 128 18.67 -10.42 -3.61
CA ALA A 128 18.09 -10.15 -4.92
C ALA A 128 16.89 -11.05 -5.20
N GLY A 129 17.01 -12.36 -4.94
CA GLY A 129 15.94 -13.34 -5.13
C GLY A 129 14.69 -13.03 -4.29
N ILE A 130 14.86 -12.66 -3.02
CA ILE A 130 13.75 -12.27 -2.13
C ILE A 130 13.03 -11.04 -2.69
N ALA A 131 13.78 -10.03 -3.13
CA ALA A 131 13.21 -8.81 -3.70
C ALA A 131 12.44 -9.07 -5.00
N ILE A 132 12.96 -9.94 -5.87
CA ILE A 132 12.26 -10.36 -7.09
C ILE A 132 10.99 -11.12 -6.74
N TYR A 133 11.05 -12.05 -5.78
CA TYR A 133 9.88 -12.83 -5.37
C TYR A 133 8.76 -11.95 -4.82
N ILE A 134 9.09 -11.00 -3.92
CA ILE A 134 8.11 -10.05 -3.38
C ILE A 134 7.55 -9.19 -4.51
N ALA A 135 8.38 -8.66 -5.40
CA ALA A 135 7.92 -7.85 -6.53
C ALA A 135 6.97 -8.65 -7.43
N PHE A 136 7.30 -9.90 -7.75
CA PHE A 136 6.44 -10.77 -8.55
C PHE A 136 5.10 -11.04 -7.84
N LYS A 137 5.12 -11.42 -6.58
CA LYS A 137 3.90 -11.66 -5.78
C LYS A 137 3.01 -10.41 -5.74
N GLU A 138 3.57 -9.26 -5.43
CA GLU A 138 2.79 -8.02 -5.30
C GLU A 138 2.33 -7.49 -6.65
N SER A 139 3.01 -7.82 -7.76
CA SER A 139 2.50 -7.54 -9.11
C SER A 139 1.22 -8.33 -9.42
N LEU A 140 1.15 -9.60 -9.02
CA LEU A 140 -0.06 -10.41 -9.18
C LEU A 140 -1.20 -9.91 -8.29
N ASN A 141 -0.89 -9.58 -7.02
CA ASN A 141 -1.88 -8.98 -6.11
C ASN A 141 -2.44 -7.68 -6.69
N LEU A 142 -1.56 -6.81 -7.20
CA LEU A 142 -1.98 -5.54 -7.81
C LEU A 142 -2.93 -5.77 -8.99
N ILE A 143 -2.62 -6.72 -9.88
CA ILE A 143 -3.48 -7.06 -11.02
C ILE A 143 -4.84 -7.56 -10.53
N SER A 144 -4.85 -8.50 -9.56
CA SER A 144 -6.10 -9.04 -9.00
C SER A 144 -6.97 -7.95 -8.39
N SER A 145 -6.40 -7.13 -7.50
CA SER A 145 -7.16 -6.07 -6.82
C SER A 145 -7.65 -4.98 -7.79
N LEU A 146 -6.94 -4.71 -8.89
CA LEU A 146 -7.45 -3.81 -9.94
C LEU A 146 -8.58 -4.42 -10.76
N GLN A 147 -8.57 -5.74 -10.98
CA GLN A 147 -9.68 -6.45 -11.62
C GLN A 147 -10.91 -6.42 -10.72
N ASP A 148 -10.75 -6.62 -9.42
CA ASP A 148 -11.83 -6.53 -8.44
C ASP A 148 -12.39 -5.10 -8.38
N ALA A 149 -11.52 -4.08 -8.31
CA ALA A 149 -11.94 -2.68 -8.33
C ALA A 149 -12.73 -2.35 -9.60
N LYS A 150 -12.30 -2.84 -10.76
CA LYS A 150 -13.04 -2.70 -12.02
C LYS A 150 -14.42 -3.35 -11.95
N TYR A 151 -14.48 -4.59 -11.46
CA TYR A 151 -15.72 -5.35 -11.38
C TYR A 151 -16.76 -4.63 -10.52
N TYR A 152 -16.41 -4.26 -9.29
CA TYR A 152 -17.34 -3.57 -8.40
C TYR A 152 -17.69 -2.16 -8.89
N TYR A 153 -16.75 -1.43 -9.50
CA TYR A 153 -17.06 -0.15 -10.14
C TYR A 153 -18.17 -0.30 -11.20
N LEU A 154 -18.08 -1.31 -12.06
CA LEU A 154 -19.08 -1.54 -13.11
C LEU A 154 -20.45 -1.94 -12.55
N ILE A 155 -20.51 -2.61 -11.41
CA ILE A 155 -21.77 -2.92 -10.71
C ILE A 155 -22.39 -1.66 -10.14
N LEU A 156 -21.58 -0.84 -9.47
CA LEU A 156 -22.02 0.35 -8.74
C LEU A 156 -22.47 1.51 -9.64
N VAL A 157 -21.92 1.59 -10.85
CA VAL A 157 -22.20 2.69 -11.80
C VAL A 157 -23.21 2.27 -12.89
N LYS A 158 -23.78 1.08 -12.79
CA LYS A 158 -24.85 0.60 -13.67
C LYS A 158 -26.21 1.18 -13.28
#